data_AF-A0A7D9IL39-F1
#
_entry.id   AF-A0A7D9IL39-F1
#
_cell.length_a   1.000
_cell.length_b   1.000
_cell.length_c   1.000
_cell.angle_alpha   90.00
_cell.angle_beta   90.00
_cell.angle_gamma   90.00
#
_symmetry.space_group_name_H-M   'P 1'
#
loop_
_entity.id
_entity.type
_entity.pdbx_description
1 polymer ?
#
loop_
_entity_poly.entity_id
_entity_poly.type
_entity_poly.pdbx_seq_one_letter_code
_entity_poly.pdbx_strand_id
1 'polypeptide(L)'
;MPPKLEVTALETKITQLKRAIGKTETIVNNGKEQAIVRHVDTIKETLSEVNKLRREIEATKISDGVNDDEIDEWNSEIESVMESGDEAIEKLQEWLKTKESRLEEIQQEQKAEREK
;
A
#
# COMPACT_ATOMS: atom_id res chain seq x y z
N MET A 1 -8.49 24.45 15.15
CA MET A 1 -9.13 23.64 14.09
C MET A 1 -8.10 23.48 12.97
N PRO A 2 -7.77 22.27 12.49
CA PRO A 2 -6.76 22.09 11.45
C PRO A 2 -7.15 22.87 10.18
N PRO A 3 -6.18 23.48 9.49
CA PRO A 3 -6.48 24.25 8.29
C PRO A 3 -7.15 23.34 7.26
N LYS A 4 -8.27 23.81 6.70
CA LYS A 4 -9.10 23.05 5.74
C LYS A 4 -8.30 22.42 4.59
N LEU A 5 -7.17 23.01 4.22
CA LEU A 5 -6.27 22.53 3.17
C LEU A 5 -5.57 21.21 3.54
N GLU A 6 -5.16 21.01 4.79
CA GLU A 6 -4.48 19.79 5.23
C GLU A 6 -5.44 18.59 5.25
N VAL A 7 -6.67 18.81 5.73
CA VAL A 7 -7.73 17.79 5.71
C VAL A 7 -8.04 17.36 4.28
N THR A 8 -8.16 18.31 3.35
CA THR A 8 -8.39 17.97 1.93
C THR A 8 -7.21 17.25 1.27
N ALA A 9 -5.97 17.51 1.73
CA ALA A 9 -4.79 16.83 1.22
C ALA A 9 -4.77 15.36 1.67
N LEU A 10 -5.07 15.09 2.94
CA LEU A 10 -5.18 13.73 3.47
C LEU A 10 -6.28 12.94 2.75
N GLU A 11 -7.49 13.50 2.62
CA GLU A 11 -8.61 12.87 1.90
C GLU A 11 -8.25 12.54 0.45
N THR A 12 -7.51 13.44 -0.21
CA THR A 12 -7.00 13.22 -1.57
C THR A 12 -6.04 12.04 -1.62
N LYS A 13 -5.08 11.95 -0.69
CA LYS A 13 -4.12 10.84 -0.63
C LYS A 13 -4.78 9.51 -0.25
N ILE A 14 -5.75 9.50 0.67
CA ILE A 14 -6.58 8.33 0.98
C ILE A 14 -7.33 7.87 -0.27
N THR A 15 -7.89 8.79 -1.05
CA THR A 15 -8.56 8.46 -2.31
C THR A 15 -7.59 7.87 -3.34
N GLN A 16 -6.38 8.43 -3.46
CA GLN A 16 -5.32 7.88 -4.32
C GLN A 16 -4.92 6.46 -3.89
N LEU A 17 -4.76 6.23 -2.59
CA LEU A 17 -4.44 4.91 -2.02
C LEU A 17 -5.54 3.89 -2.35
N LYS A 18 -6.81 4.21 -2.07
CA LYS A 18 -7.96 3.34 -2.41
C LYS A 18 -8.01 3.00 -3.89
N ARG A 19 -7.71 3.97 -4.78
CA ARG A 19 -7.65 3.73 -6.22
C ARG A 19 -6.46 2.87 -6.64
N ALA A 20 -5.33 2.97 -5.94
CA ALA A 20 -4.18 2.10 -6.17
C ALA A 20 -4.50 0.67 -5.74
N ILE A 21 -5.01 0.48 -4.52
CA ILE A 21 -5.46 -0.82 -3.99
C ILE A 21 -6.44 -1.49 -4.96
N GLY A 22 -7.47 -0.78 -5.42
CA GLY A 22 -8.47 -1.33 -6.36
C GLY A 22 -7.91 -1.74 -7.73
N LYS A 23 -6.69 -1.31 -8.10
CA LYS A 23 -6.02 -1.73 -9.35
C LYS A 23 -5.12 -2.95 -9.17
N THR A 24 -4.85 -3.36 -7.94
CA THR A 24 -3.91 -4.45 -7.60
C THR A 24 -4.20 -5.72 -8.40
N GLU A 25 -5.46 -6.16 -8.44
CA GLU A 25 -5.84 -7.38 -9.16
C GLU A 25 -5.64 -7.27 -10.67
N THR A 26 -5.96 -6.13 -11.25
CA THR A 26 -5.72 -5.88 -12.67
C THR A 26 -4.22 -5.92 -13.00
N ILE A 27 -3.39 -5.36 -12.12
CA ILE A 27 -1.94 -5.36 -12.29
C ILE A 27 -1.35 -6.77 -12.17
N VAL A 28 -1.81 -7.54 -11.17
CA VAL A 28 -1.44 -8.96 -11.00
C VAL A 28 -1.82 -9.79 -12.23
N ASN A 29 -3.07 -9.65 -12.71
CA ASN A 29 -3.58 -10.41 -13.86
C ASN A 29 -2.84 -10.10 -15.16
N ASN A 30 -2.31 -8.88 -15.31
CA ASN A 30 -1.49 -8.52 -16.47
C ASN A 30 -0.12 -9.21 -16.47
N GLY A 31 0.34 -9.74 -15.32
CA GLY A 31 1.55 -10.54 -15.20
C GLY A 31 2.87 -9.84 -15.54
N LYS A 32 2.86 -8.51 -15.67
CA LYS A 32 4.03 -7.72 -16.02
C LYS A 32 4.80 -7.34 -14.76
N GLU A 33 5.90 -8.04 -14.50
CA GLU A 33 6.75 -7.85 -13.32
C GLU A 33 7.13 -6.39 -13.06
N GLN A 34 7.63 -5.68 -14.07
CA GLN A 34 7.98 -4.26 -13.94
C GLN A 34 6.77 -3.35 -13.68
N ALA A 35 5.55 -3.76 -14.05
CA ALA A 35 4.34 -3.03 -13.67
C ALA A 35 3.97 -3.31 -12.20
N ILE A 36 4.16 -4.55 -11.73
CA ILE A 36 3.93 -4.95 -10.34
C ILE A 36 4.90 -4.24 -9.39
N VAL A 37 6.21 -4.22 -9.71
CA VAL A 37 7.22 -3.50 -8.92
C VAL A 37 6.87 -2.02 -8.79
N ARG A 38 6.60 -1.33 -9.92
CA ARG A 38 6.19 0.09 -9.89
C ARG A 38 4.91 0.31 -9.10
N HIS A 39 3.99 -0.66 -9.13
CA HIS A 39 2.75 -0.56 -8.38
C HIS A 39 2.98 -0.70 -6.87
N VAL A 40 3.85 -1.62 -6.44
CA VAL A 40 4.31 -1.71 -5.04
C VAL A 40 4.91 -0.38 -4.59
N ASP A 41 5.81 0.20 -5.37
CA ASP A 41 6.45 1.48 -5.03
C ASP A 41 5.42 2.60 -4.91
N THR A 42 4.44 2.65 -5.81
CA THR A 42 3.34 3.63 -5.78
C THR A 42 2.52 3.52 -4.50
N ILE A 43 2.16 2.29 -4.08
CA ILE A 43 1.38 2.09 -2.85
C ILE A 43 2.21 2.48 -1.63
N LYS A 44 3.48 2.09 -1.56
CA LYS A 44 4.40 2.47 -0.46
C LYS A 44 4.57 3.97 -0.31
N GLU A 45 4.79 4.67 -1.43
CA GLU A 45 4.92 6.13 -1.44
C GLU A 45 3.63 6.79 -0.93
N THR A 46 2.48 6.34 -1.44
CA THR A 46 1.18 6.89 -1.03
C THR A 46 0.90 6.63 0.45
N LEU A 47 1.20 5.44 0.97
CA LEU A 47 1.08 5.11 2.41
C LEU A 47 1.94 6.03 3.28
N SER A 48 3.18 6.30 2.85
CA SER A 48 4.08 7.21 3.55
C SER A 48 3.52 8.62 3.63
N GLU A 49 2.97 9.13 2.52
CA GLU A 49 2.33 10.45 2.47
C GLU A 49 1.05 10.52 3.33
N VAL A 50 0.21 9.48 3.32
CA VAL A 50 -0.99 9.38 4.17
C VAL A 50 -0.59 9.44 5.65
N ASN A 51 0.38 8.62 6.07
CA ASN A 51 0.84 8.58 7.46
C ASN A 51 1.45 9.92 7.90
N LYS A 52 2.21 10.59 7.01
CA LYS A 52 2.76 11.91 7.29
C LYS A 52 1.65 12.94 7.55
N LEU A 53 0.70 13.06 6.62
CA LEU A 53 -0.42 14.01 6.74
C LEU A 53 -1.31 13.69 7.95
N ARG A 54 -1.54 12.40 8.24
CA ARG A 54 -2.26 11.96 9.44
C ARG A 54 -1.61 12.52 10.70
N ARG A 55 -0.30 12.31 10.88
CA ARG A 55 0.44 12.78 12.06
C ARG A 55 0.45 14.31 12.20
N GLU A 56 0.50 15.04 11.08
CA GLU A 56 0.42 16.51 11.08
C GLU A 56 -0.96 17.00 11.55
N ILE A 57 -2.04 16.37 11.07
CA ILE A 57 -3.41 16.71 11.49
C ILE A 57 -3.69 16.27 12.93
N GLU A 58 -3.20 15.09 13.33
CA GLU A 58 -3.27 14.58 14.71
C GLU A 58 -2.63 15.56 15.69
N ALA A 59 -1.40 16.01 15.42
CA ALA A 59 -0.71 17.01 16.23
C ALA A 59 -1.52 18.31 16.37
N THR A 60 -2.21 18.71 15.29
CA THR A 60 -3.08 19.89 15.32
C THR A 60 -4.34 19.66 16.17
N LYS A 61 -5.00 18.50 16.04
CA LYS A 61 -6.15 18.10 16.87
C LYS A 61 -5.79 18.08 18.36
N ILE A 62 -4.62 17.54 18.71
CA ILE A 62 -4.08 17.56 20.08
C ILE A 62 -3.88 19.00 20.55
N SER A 63 -3.25 19.86 19.73
CA SER A 63 -3.04 21.27 20.08
C SER A 63 -4.34 22.05 20.25
N ASP A 64 -5.40 21.65 19.53
CA ASP A 64 -6.73 22.25 19.61
C ASP A 64 -7.56 21.76 20.81
N GLY A 65 -7.07 20.77 21.55
CA GLY A 65 -7.78 20.16 22.68
C GLY A 65 -8.98 19.31 22.27
N VAL A 66 -8.93 18.71 21.08
CA VAL A 66 -9.89 17.66 20.69
C VAL A 66 -9.76 16.48 21.65
N ASN A 67 -10.88 15.85 22.02
CA ASN A 67 -10.86 14.70 22.94
C ASN A 67 -10.09 13.52 22.32
N ASP A 68 -9.35 12.79 23.16
CA ASP A 68 -8.59 11.60 22.80
C ASP A 68 -9.47 10.55 22.11
N ASP A 69 -10.70 10.31 22.58
CA ASP A 69 -11.62 9.33 21.94
C ASP A 69 -11.95 9.71 20.48
N GLU A 70 -12.10 11.00 20.18
CA GLU A 70 -12.39 11.48 18.83
C GLU A 70 -11.14 11.39 17.93
N ILE A 71 -9.96 11.60 18.51
CA ILE A 71 -8.68 11.43 17.81
C ILE A 71 -8.46 9.96 17.49
N ASP A 72 -8.72 9.05 18.43
CA ASP A 72 -8.54 7.61 18.31
C ASP A 72 -9.51 7.01 17.28
N GLU A 73 -10.79 7.40 17.30
CA GLU A 73 -11.77 6.97 16.30
C GLU A 73 -11.34 7.39 14.89
N TRP A 74 -10.95 8.66 14.72
CA TRP A 74 -10.46 9.18 13.45
C TRP A 74 -9.16 8.50 12.98
N ASN A 75 -8.22 8.24 13.88
CA ASN A 75 -6.98 7.51 13.55
C ASN A 75 -7.27 6.08 13.11
N SER A 76 -8.19 5.40 13.79
CA SER A 76 -8.58 4.00 13.49
C SER A 76 -9.15 3.87 12.08
N GLU A 77 -9.98 4.82 11.63
CA GLU A 77 -10.51 4.83 10.27
C GLU A 77 -9.40 4.93 9.21
N ILE A 78 -8.36 5.72 9.47
CA ILE A 78 -7.22 5.90 8.56
C ILE A 78 -6.33 4.66 8.57
N GLU A 79 -6.07 4.09 9.74
CA GLU A 79 -5.27 2.87 9.90
C GLU A 79 -5.88 1.70 9.14
N SER A 80 -7.21 1.52 9.19
CA SER A 80 -7.88 0.47 8.40
C SER A 80 -7.66 0.61 6.89
N VAL A 81 -7.59 1.83 6.36
CA VAL A 81 -7.27 2.05 4.93
C VAL A 81 -5.79 1.77 4.64
N MET A 82 -4.90 2.10 5.58
CA MET A 82 -3.47 1.82 5.44
C MET A 82 -3.19 0.31 5.47
N GLU A 83 -3.84 -0.44 6.37
CA GLU A 83 -3.77 -1.91 6.44
C GLU A 83 -4.17 -2.55 5.10
N SER A 84 -5.25 -2.06 4.48
CA SER A 84 -5.66 -2.51 3.13
C SER A 84 -4.58 -2.24 2.07
N GLY A 85 -3.77 -1.18 2.26
CA GLY A 85 -2.63 -0.87 1.40
C GLY A 85 -1.46 -1.83 1.61
N ASP A 86 -1.17 -2.18 2.86
CA ASP A 86 -0.14 -3.16 3.22
C ASP A 86 -0.50 -4.55 2.69
N GLU A 87 -1.75 -5.00 2.86
CA GLU A 87 -2.26 -6.25 2.28
C GLU A 87 -2.10 -6.30 0.75
N ALA A 88 -2.37 -5.18 0.07
CA ALA A 88 -2.17 -5.07 -1.37
C ALA A 88 -0.69 -5.22 -1.77
N ILE A 89 0.23 -4.65 -0.98
CA ILE A 89 1.67 -4.82 -1.18
C ILE A 89 2.06 -6.29 -0.97
N GLU A 90 1.59 -6.93 0.10
CA GLU A 90 1.88 -8.34 0.39
C GLU A 90 1.46 -9.24 -0.78
N LYS A 91 0.25 -9.05 -1.31
CA LYS A 91 -0.26 -9.78 -2.48
C LYS A 91 0.63 -9.61 -3.71
N LEU A 92 1.10 -8.39 -3.98
CA LEU A 92 1.99 -8.11 -5.12
C LEU A 92 3.38 -8.75 -4.94
N GLN A 93 3.91 -8.72 -3.71
CA GLN A 93 5.20 -9.32 -3.38
C GLN A 93 5.15 -10.85 -3.41
N GLU A 94 4.05 -11.45 -2.92
CA GLU A 94 3.82 -12.89 -3.01
C GLU A 94 3.79 -13.36 -4.47
N TRP A 95 3.14 -12.58 -5.35
CA TRP A 95 3.14 -12.88 -6.78
C TRP A 95 4.56 -12.86 -7.37
N LEU A 96 5.38 -11.87 -7.03
CA LEU A 96 6.76 -11.76 -7.50
C LEU A 96 7.59 -12.98 -7.05
N LYS A 97 7.48 -13.33 -5.78
CA LYS A 97 8.17 -14.49 -5.19
C LYS A 97 7.74 -15.80 -5.85
N THR A 98 6.44 -16.00 -6.04
CA THR A 98 5.88 -17.20 -6.68
C THR A 98 6.40 -17.36 -8.11
N LYS A 99 6.50 -16.25 -8.86
CA LYS A 99 7.07 -16.27 -10.20
C LYS A 99 8.54 -16.68 -10.20
N GLU A 100 9.33 -16.13 -9.28
CA GLU A 100 10.76 -16.46 -9.13
C GLU A 100 10.96 -17.94 -8.82
N SER A 101 10.27 -18.48 -7.82
CA SER A 101 10.36 -19.91 -7.46
C SER A 101 9.99 -20.83 -8.63
N ARG A 102 8.95 -20.50 -9.39
CA ARG A 102 8.56 -21.29 -10.58
C ARG A 102 9.62 -21.26 -11.68
N LEU A 103 10.31 -20.13 -11.88
CA LEU A 103 11.39 -20.04 -12.85
C LEU A 103 12.60 -20.88 -12.42
N GLU A 104 12.91 -20.91 -11.13
CA GLU A 104 13.96 -21.76 -10.57
C GLU A 104 13.65 -23.25 -10.75
N GLU A 105 12.42 -23.67 -10.44
CA GLU A 105 11.96 -25.05 -10.64
C GLU A 105 12.14 -25.50 -12.10
N ILE A 106 11.67 -24.69 -13.06
CA ILE A 106 11.81 -24.97 -14.50
C ILE A 106 13.29 -25.09 -14.89
N GLN A 107 14.17 -24.24 -14.35
CA GLN A 107 15.60 -24.32 -14.64
C GLN A 107 16.25 -25.60 -14.09
N GLN A 108 15.83 -26.06 -12.90
CA GLN A 108 16.33 -27.29 -12.30
C GLN A 108 15.86 -28.52 -13.07
N GLU A 109 14.58 -28.57 -13.46
CA GLU A 109 14.02 -29.64 -14.29
C GLU A 109 14.78 -29.76 -15.63
N GLN A 110 15.04 -28.64 -16.30
CA GLN A 110 15.79 -28.62 -17.56
C GLN A 110 17.24 -29.08 -17.41
N LYS A 111 17.90 -28.79 -16.27
CA LYS A 111 19.25 -29.31 -16.00
C LYS A 111 19.22 -30.81 -15.77
N ALA A 112 18.30 -31.29 -14.93
CA ALA A 112 18.15 -32.71 -14.65
C ALA A 112 17.81 -33.55 -15.90
N GLU A 113 17.08 -32.98 -16.86
CA GLU A 113 16.79 -33.65 -18.13
C GLU A 113 17.99 -33.69 -19.08
N ARG A 114 18.88 -32.68 -19.05
CA ARG A 114 20.11 -32.64 -19.87
C ARG A 114 21.22 -33.55 -19.34
N GLU A 115 21.16 -33.93 -18.06
CA GLU A 115 22.14 -34.79 -17.40
C GLU A 115 21.76 -36.28 -17.41
N LYS A 116 20.59 -36.63 -17.98
CA LYS A 116 20.13 -38.01 -18.23
C LYS A 116 20.54 -38.49 -19.63
#